data_AF-A0A372UGR8-F1
#
_entry.id   AF-A0A372UGR8-F1
#
_cell.length_a   1.000
_cell.length_b   1.000
_cell.length_c   1.000
_cell.angle_alpha   90.00
_cell.angle_beta   90.00
_cell.angle_gamma   90.00
#
_symmetry.space_group_name_H-M   'P 1'
#
loop_
_entity.id
_entity.type
_entity.pdbx_description
1 polymer ?
#
loop_
_entity_poly.entity_id
_entity_poly.type
_entity_poly.pdbx_seq_one_letter_code
_entity_poly.pdbx_strand_id
1 'polypeptide(L)' 'MNKNNSWIPVEERLPESDGFYLATLDGEICGQEEAFTGLAEFEHGKWIDDEEGYKCVLAWQPLPEPYKGGEE' A
#
# COMPACT_ATOMS: atom_id res chain seq x y z
N MET A 1 -5.37 -19.77 14.63
CA MET A 1 -4.48 -18.62 14.83
C MET A 1 -4.21 -18.03 13.46
N ASN A 2 -5.09 -17.12 13.03
CA ASN A 2 -5.16 -16.66 11.65
C ASN A 2 -3.98 -15.73 11.38
N LYS A 3 -3.02 -16.20 10.59
CA LYS A 3 -1.90 -15.39 10.10
C LYS A 3 -2.45 -14.47 9.00
N ASN A 4 -3.06 -13.37 9.39
CA ASN A 4 -3.48 -12.29 8.49
C ASN A 4 -2.26 -11.48 7.97
N ASN A 5 -1.20 -12.17 7.54
CA ASN A 5 0.08 -11.57 7.16
C ASN A 5 0.21 -11.42 5.64
N SER A 6 -0.86 -11.02 4.95
CA SER A 6 -0.78 -10.68 3.52
C SER A 6 0.00 -9.38 3.27
N TRP A 7 0.28 -8.61 4.32
CA TRP A 7 1.08 -7.39 4.28
C TRP A 7 2.57 -7.71 4.20
N ILE A 8 3.22 -7.15 3.19
CA ILE A 8 4.65 -7.27 2.90
C ILE A 8 5.31 -5.93 3.25
N PRO A 9 6.19 -5.85 4.26
CA PRO A 9 6.94 -4.63 4.55
C PRO A 9 7.80 -4.20 3.37
N VAL A 10 7.89 -2.90 3.10
CA VAL A 10 8.73 -2.39 1.99
C VAL A 10 10.21 -2.68 2.19
N GLU A 11 10.65 -2.85 3.43
CA GLU A 11 12.01 -3.27 3.79
C GLU A 11 12.28 -4.75 3.47
N GLU A 12 11.23 -5.58 3.43
CA GLU A 12 11.36 -6.99 3.05
C GLU A 12 11.38 -7.13 1.53
N ARG A 13 10.43 -6.49 0.84
CA ARG A 13 10.32 -6.58 -0.61
C ARG A 13 9.42 -5.48 -1.18
N LEU A 14 9.72 -5.07 -2.42
CA LEU A 14 8.87 -4.19 -3.23
C LEU A 14 8.00 -4.99 -4.23
N PRO A 15 6.91 -4.40 -4.75
CA PRO A 15 6.16 -5.00 -5.83
C PRO A 15 7.03 -5.32 -7.06
N GLU A 16 6.69 -6.38 -7.78
CA GLU A 16 7.40 -6.78 -9.00
C GLU A 16 6.90 -6.06 -10.26
N SER A 17 5.66 -5.56 -10.21
CA SER A 17 4.98 -4.93 -11.34
C SER A 17 4.56 -3.52 -10.96
N ASP A 18 4.43 -2.67 -11.98
CA ASP A 18 3.72 -1.41 -11.85
C ASP A 18 2.22 -1.62 -11.58
N GLY A 19 1.60 -0.68 -10.87
CA GLY A 19 0.17 -0.66 -10.63
C GLY A 19 -0.22 -0.19 -9.23
N PHE A 20 -1.50 -0.39 -8.91
CA PHE A 20 -2.08 0.00 -7.62
C PHE A 20 -2.07 -1.14 -6.62
N TYR A 21 -1.70 -0.81 -5.39
CA TYR A 21 -1.62 -1.73 -4.26
C TYR A 21 -2.32 -1.13 -3.05
N LEU A 22 -2.79 -2.01 -2.16
CA LEU A 22 -3.12 -1.56 -0.81
C LEU A 22 -1.82 -1.37 -0.05
N ALA A 23 -1.70 -0.22 0.62
CA ALA A 23 -0.53 0.17 1.39
C ALA A 23 -0.92 0.59 2.81
N THR A 24 -0.09 0.27 3.78
CA THR A 24 -0.08 0.94 5.07
C THR A 24 0.82 2.17 4.94
N LEU A 25 0.23 3.34 5.13
CA LEU A 25 0.89 4.63 5.04
C LEU A 25 1.18 5.15 6.45
N ASP A 26 2.36 5.72 6.64
CA ASP A 26 2.74 6.34 7.90
C ASP A 26 1.83 7.53 8.22
N GLY A 27 1.25 7.58 9.42
CA GLY A 27 0.29 8.62 9.80
C GLY A 27 0.91 10.02 9.89
N GLU A 28 2.21 10.10 10.16
CA GLU A 28 2.93 11.36 10.35
C GLU A 28 2.83 12.26 9.12
N ILE A 29 2.71 11.65 7.92
CA ILE A 29 2.59 12.32 6.61
C ILE A 29 1.30 13.15 6.52
N CYS A 30 0.25 12.76 7.23
CA CYS A 30 -1.04 13.44 7.26
C CYS A 30 -1.27 14.18 8.59
N GLY A 31 -0.25 14.31 9.43
CA GLY A 31 -0.38 14.84 10.80
C GLY A 31 -1.28 13.97 11.69
N GLN A 32 -1.36 12.67 11.40
CA GLN A 32 -2.09 11.68 12.20
C GLN A 32 -1.10 10.88 13.05
N GLU A 33 -1.45 10.58 14.30
CA GLU A 33 -0.59 9.77 15.18
C GLU A 33 -0.55 8.28 14.78
N GLU A 34 -1.55 7.81 14.03
CA GLU A 34 -1.70 6.40 13.67
C GLU A 34 -1.53 6.17 12.16
N ALA A 35 -0.79 5.13 11.81
CA ALA A 35 -0.70 4.65 10.44
C ALA A 35 -2.08 4.20 9.92
N PHE A 36 -2.33 4.44 8.64
CA PHE A 36 -3.61 4.11 8.02
C PHE A 36 -3.43 3.29 6.75
N THR A 37 -4.47 2.56 6.34
CA THR A 37 -4.47 1.80 5.09
C THR A 37 -5.07 2.63 3.97
N GLY A 38 -4.34 2.77 2.86
CA GLY A 38 -4.75 3.51 1.67
C GLY A 38 -4.36 2.80 0.37
N LEU A 39 -4.73 3.41 -0.74
CA LEU A 39 -4.28 2.99 -2.07
C LEU A 39 -2.95 3.70 -2.39
N ALA A 40 -1.95 2.95 -2.85
CA ALA A 40 -0.69 3.50 -3.30
C ALA A 40 -0.34 2.97 -4.70
N GLU A 41 0.23 3.84 -5.52
CA GLU A 41 0.71 3.51 -6.86
C GLU A 41 2.21 3.19 -6.82
N PHE A 42 2.61 2.13 -7.52
CA PHE A 42 4.00 1.75 -7.68
C PHE A 42 4.35 1.80 -9.16
N GLU A 43 5.34 2.59 -9.54
CA GLU A 43 5.82 2.69 -10.91
C GLU A 43 7.34 2.79 -10.96
N HIS A 44 7.96 2.20 -11.99
CA HIS A 44 9.40 2.27 -12.20
C HIS A 44 10.27 1.88 -10.98
N GLY A 45 9.79 0.96 -10.15
CA GLY A 45 10.51 0.48 -8.96
C GLY A 45 10.40 1.39 -7.73
N LYS A 46 9.51 2.38 -7.74
CA LYS A 46 9.28 3.31 -6.63
C LYS A 46 7.79 3.49 -6.36
N TRP A 47 7.46 3.76 -5.11
CA TRP A 47 6.13 4.23 -4.74
C TRP A 47 5.98 5.67 -5.23
N ILE A 48 4.86 5.96 -5.90
CA ILE A 48 4.47 7.29 -6.30
C ILE A 48 3.78 7.94 -5.10
N ASP A 49 4.33 9.06 -4.67
CA ASP A 49 3.80 9.89 -3.60
C ASP A 49 3.62 11.31 -4.15
N ASP A 50 2.63 12.04 -3.62
CA ASP A 50 2.30 13.41 -4.06
C ASP A 50 3.42 14.40 -3.69
N GLU A 51 4.22 14.08 -2.66
CA GLU A 51 5.40 14.85 -2.27
C GLU A 51 6.67 14.14 -2.75
N GLU A 52 7.40 14.77 -3.68
CA GLU A 52 8.63 14.25 -4.28
C GLU A 52 9.65 13.77 -3.23
N GLY A 53 9.63 12.47 -2.89
CA GLY A 53 10.68 11.80 -2.13
C GLY A 53 10.30 11.24 -0.76
N TYR A 54 9.05 11.33 -0.30
CA TYR A 54 8.66 10.67 0.94
C TYR A 54 8.23 9.21 0.72
N LYS A 55 8.93 8.28 1.40
CA LYS A 55 8.58 6.86 1.45
C LYS A 55 7.51 6.63 2.50
N CYS A 56 6.29 7.06 2.20
CA CYS A 56 5.16 6.96 3.13
C CYS A 56 4.65 5.52 3.31
N VAL A 57 4.95 4.64 2.35
CA VAL A 57 4.50 3.24 2.36
C VAL A 57 5.38 2.40 3.29
N LEU A 58 4.78 1.90 4.38
CA LEU A 58 5.41 1.00 5.35
C LEU A 58 5.30 -0.47 4.93
N ALA A 59 4.12 -0.87 4.45
CA ALA A 59 3.84 -2.23 3.99
C ALA A 59 2.80 -2.23 2.89
N TRP A 60 2.78 -3.24 2.04
CA TRP A 60 1.86 -3.34 0.91
C TRP A 60 1.29 -4.75 0.73
N GLN A 61 0.20 -4.86 -0.02
CA GLN A 61 -0.33 -6.14 -0.50
C GLN A 61 -1.03 -5.93 -1.86
N PRO A 62 -1.14 -6.98 -2.69
CA PRO A 62 -1.97 -6.91 -3.89
C PRO A 62 -3.39 -6.51 -3.55
N LEU A 63 -4.05 -5.78 -4.45
CA LEU A 63 -5.47 -5.50 -4.30
C LEU A 63 -6.23 -6.81 -4.13
N PRO A 64 -7.18 -6.89 -3.17
CA PRO A 64 -8.04 -8.05 -3.08
C PRO A 64 -8.74 -8.23 -4.43
N GLU A 65 -9.02 -9.47 -4.80
CA GLU A 65 -9.87 -9.73 -5.95
C GLU A 65 -11.10 -8.82 -5.85
N PRO A 66 -11.52 -8.20 -6.97
CA PRO A 66 -12.59 -7.22 -6.94
C PRO A 66 -13.75 -7.81 -6.17
N TYR A 67 -14.29 -7.05 -5.21
CA TYR A 67 -15.61 -7.37 -4.70
C TYR A 67 -16.51 -7.36 -5.93
N LYS A 68 -16.99 -8.55 -6.33
CA LYS A 68 -18.06 -8.70 -7.30
C LYS A 68 -19.32 -8.13 -6.64
N GLY A 69 -19.36 -6.80 -6.48
CA GLY A 69 -20.60 -6.09 -6.27
C GLY A 69 -21.47 -6.48 -7.44
N GLY A 70 -22.57 -7.17 -7.12
CA GLY A 70 -23.48 -7.72 -8.11
C GLY A 70 -23.76 -6.67 -9.18
N GLU A 71 -23.61 -7.08 -10.44
CA GLU A 71 -24.17 -6.38 -11.58
C GLU A 71 -25.62 -6.01 -11.21
N GLU A 72 -25.92 -4.71 -11.14
CA GLU A 72 -27.29 -4.19 -11.11
C GLU A 72 -27.81 -4.02 -12.53
#